data_AF-A0A3B7M9C2-F1
#
_entry.id   AF-A0A3B7M9C2-F1
#
_cell.length_a   1.000
_cell.length_b   1.000
_cell.length_c   1.000
_cell.angle_alpha   90.00
_cell.angle_beta   90.00
_cell.angle_gamma   90.00
#
_symmetry.space_group_name_H-M   'P 1'
#
loop_
_entity.id
_entity.type
_entity.pdbx_description
1 polymer ?
#
loop_
_entity_poly.entity_id
_entity_poly.type
_entity_poly.pdbx_seq_one_letter_code
_entity_poly.pdbx_strand_id
1 'polypeptide(L)'
;MSQILCPVPADQRPINEYRDLKASWFFEWSSWPRPRFQRRLALLWGMAWLVSGPVAIASFSLKEAPIHTFLAGALGANFLLLLILLRLVLGWAYVGDRLQRPTVVYEETGWYDGQEWQKPETELAQDRLIYTYELRPILQRLQVTLLALVIFSLGLALAWALL
;
A
#
# COMPACT_ATOMS: atom_id res chain seq x y z
N MET A 1 33.35 -1.91 23.93
CA MET A 1 31.98 -1.37 23.79
C MET A 1 31.04 -2.53 24.02
N SER A 2 30.32 -2.57 25.14
CA SER A 2 29.34 -3.61 25.40
C SER A 2 28.22 -3.51 24.36
N GLN A 3 28.01 -4.55 23.56
CA GLN A 3 26.80 -4.65 22.75
C GLN A 3 25.63 -4.70 23.72
N ILE A 4 24.84 -3.62 23.80
CA ILE A 4 23.57 -3.63 24.53
C ILE A 4 22.69 -4.61 23.77
N LEU A 5 22.38 -5.74 24.40
CA LEU A 5 21.53 -6.75 23.81
C LEU A 5 20.13 -6.13 23.63
N CYS A 6 19.66 -6.01 22.39
CA CYS A 6 18.36 -5.39 22.10
C CYS A 6 17.24 -6.19 22.79
N PRO A 7 16.49 -5.60 23.75
CA PRO A 7 15.47 -6.31 24.52
C PRO A 7 14.19 -6.53 23.70
N VAL A 8 14.00 -5.78 22.62
CA VAL A 8 12.83 -5.88 21.75
C VAL A 8 12.78 -7.28 21.10
N PRO A 9 11.65 -8.02 21.26
CA PRO A 9 11.42 -9.28 20.56
C PRO A 9 11.61 -9.15 19.05
N ALA A 10 12.15 -10.19 18.41
CA ALA A 10 12.57 -10.11 17.01
C ALA A 10 11.44 -9.71 16.04
N ASP A 11 10.23 -10.22 16.27
CA ASP A 11 9.01 -9.93 15.52
C ASP A 11 8.53 -8.48 15.66
N GLN A 12 8.84 -7.81 16.77
CA GLN A 12 8.46 -6.42 17.02
C GLN A 12 9.52 -5.41 16.54
N ARG A 13 10.66 -5.88 16.00
CA ARG A 13 11.73 -5.00 15.50
C ARG A 13 11.33 -4.40 14.14
N PRO A 14 11.41 -3.08 13.94
CA PRO A 14 11.04 -2.42 12.69
C PRO A 14 11.69 -3.00 11.43
N ILE A 15 12.97 -3.40 11.52
CA ILE A 15 13.70 -4.00 10.41
C ILE A 15 13.17 -5.39 10.01
N ASN A 16 12.66 -6.16 10.97
CA ASN A 16 12.09 -7.47 10.69
C ASN A 16 10.68 -7.33 10.13
N GLU A 17 9.85 -6.44 10.68
CA GLU A 17 8.55 -6.10 10.07
C GLU A 17 8.69 -5.61 8.62
N TYR A 18 9.72 -4.81 8.33
CA TYR A 18 10.05 -4.42 6.96
C TYR A 18 10.32 -5.62 6.05
N ARG A 19 11.15 -6.56 6.51
CA ARG A 19 11.50 -7.77 5.76
C ARG A 19 10.29 -8.68 5.54
N ASP A 20 9.49 -8.88 6.59
CA ASP A 20 8.29 -9.70 6.55
C ASP A 20 7.25 -9.11 5.60
N LEU A 21 7.05 -7.79 5.66
CA LEU A 21 6.17 -7.09 4.73
C LEU A 21 6.70 -7.24 3.30
N LYS A 22 7.98 -6.97 3.06
CA LYS A 22 8.61 -7.08 1.73
C LYS A 22 8.52 -8.49 1.14
N ALA A 23 8.61 -9.52 1.98
CA ALA A 23 8.51 -10.92 1.59
C ALA A 23 7.07 -11.42 1.44
N SER A 24 6.08 -10.68 1.96
CA SER A 24 4.68 -11.08 1.86
C SER A 24 4.18 -11.02 0.41
N TRP A 25 3.36 -12.01 0.04
CA TRP A 25 2.72 -12.13 -1.28
C TRP A 25 2.14 -10.81 -1.82
N PHE A 26 1.57 -9.97 -0.94
CA PHE A 26 0.80 -8.81 -1.36
C PHE A 26 1.70 -7.59 -1.53
N PHE A 27 2.61 -7.38 -0.58
CA PHE A 27 3.48 -6.22 -0.59
C PHE A 27 4.71 -6.41 -1.47
N GLU A 28 5.13 -7.65 -1.79
CA GLU A 28 6.26 -7.90 -2.70
C GLU A 28 6.07 -7.24 -4.07
N TRP A 29 4.80 -7.07 -4.52
CA TRP A 29 4.47 -6.47 -5.82
C TRP A 29 5.01 -5.04 -5.92
N SER A 30 5.07 -4.34 -4.80
CA SER A 30 5.56 -2.97 -4.71
C SER A 30 7.09 -2.86 -4.87
N SER A 31 7.83 -3.96 -4.77
CA SER A 31 9.26 -4.02 -5.05
C SER A 31 9.58 -4.45 -6.49
N TRP A 32 8.59 -4.89 -7.27
CA TRP A 32 8.83 -5.35 -8.64
C TRP A 32 9.25 -4.23 -9.60
N PRO A 33 9.91 -4.57 -10.72
CA PRO A 33 10.15 -3.65 -11.83
C PRO A 33 8.84 -3.07 -12.36
N ARG A 34 8.89 -1.80 -12.79
CA ARG A 34 7.73 -1.04 -13.30
C ARG A 34 6.83 -1.83 -14.29
N PRO A 35 7.34 -2.50 -15.33
CA PRO A 35 6.47 -3.19 -16.29
C PRO A 35 5.71 -4.36 -15.66
N ARG A 36 6.34 -5.10 -14.74
CA ARG A 36 5.70 -6.22 -14.03
C ARG A 36 4.62 -5.70 -13.07
N PHE A 37 4.90 -4.60 -12.37
CA PHE A 37 3.93 -3.95 -11.49
C PHE A 37 2.70 -3.43 -12.27
N GLN A 38 2.91 -2.75 -13.41
CA GLN A 38 1.82 -2.25 -14.25
C GLN A 38 0.93 -3.38 -14.80
N ARG A 39 1.53 -4.50 -15.26
CA ARG A 39 0.77 -5.69 -15.67
C ARG A 39 -0.07 -6.24 -14.54
N ARG A 40 0.46 -6.26 -13.30
CA ARG A 40 -0.30 -6.69 -12.11
C ARG A 40 -1.48 -5.76 -11.84
N LEU A 41 -1.30 -4.45 -11.94
CA LEU A 41 -2.39 -3.48 -11.77
C LEU A 41 -3.47 -3.63 -12.84
N ALA A 42 -3.09 -3.80 -14.11
CA ALA A 42 -4.04 -4.03 -15.20
C ALA A 42 -4.84 -5.34 -14.98
N LEU A 43 -4.18 -6.40 -14.52
CA LEU A 43 -4.84 -7.66 -14.17
C LEU A 43 -5.84 -7.46 -13.01
N LEU A 44 -5.44 -6.78 -11.94
CA LEU A 44 -6.32 -6.51 -10.80
C LEU A 44 -7.51 -5.63 -11.19
N TRP A 45 -7.29 -4.64 -12.07
CA TRP A 45 -8.35 -3.82 -12.63
C TRP A 45 -9.33 -4.67 -13.46
N GLY A 46 -8.82 -5.56 -14.33
CA GLY A 46 -9.65 -6.49 -15.09
C GLY A 46 -10.42 -7.48 -14.20
N MET A 47 -9.82 -7.93 -13.09
CA MET A 47 -10.53 -8.76 -12.09
C MET A 47 -11.62 -7.96 -11.36
N ALA A 48 -11.37 -6.68 -11.06
CA ALA A 48 -12.35 -5.81 -10.41
C ALA A 48 -13.63 -5.64 -11.26
N TRP A 49 -13.51 -5.72 -12.59
CA TRP A 49 -14.65 -5.74 -13.51
C TRP A 49 -15.59 -6.93 -13.34
N LEU A 50 -15.12 -8.06 -12.78
CA LEU A 50 -15.99 -9.19 -12.47
C LEU A 50 -17.04 -8.84 -11.41
N VAL A 51 -16.76 -7.83 -10.58
CA VAL A 51 -17.69 -7.32 -9.56
C VAL A 51 -18.38 -6.05 -10.06
N SER A 52 -17.62 -5.07 -10.55
CA SER A 52 -18.19 -3.78 -10.95
C SER A 52 -19.04 -3.85 -12.22
N GLY A 53 -18.71 -4.75 -13.15
CA GLY A 53 -19.44 -4.93 -14.41
C GLY A 53 -20.89 -5.36 -14.20
N PRO A 54 -21.16 -6.47 -13.49
CA PRO A 54 -22.53 -6.88 -13.17
C PRO A 54 -23.31 -5.81 -12.40
N VAL A 55 -22.67 -5.14 -11.43
CA VAL A 55 -23.29 -4.03 -10.69
C VAL A 55 -23.69 -2.89 -11.61
N ALA A 56 -22.81 -2.50 -12.55
CA ALA A 56 -23.09 -1.45 -13.51
C ALA A 56 -24.22 -1.82 -14.48
N ILE A 57 -24.23 -3.06 -15.00
CA ILE A 57 -25.28 -3.56 -15.90
C ILE A 57 -26.63 -3.66 -15.18
N ALA A 58 -26.63 -4.02 -13.89
CA ALA A 58 -27.84 -4.04 -13.08
C ALA A 58 -28.36 -2.63 -12.76
N SER A 59 -27.45 -1.65 -12.67
CA SER A 59 -27.79 -0.26 -12.37
C SER A 59 -28.24 0.52 -13.61
N PHE A 60 -27.66 0.21 -14.77
CA PHE A 60 -27.90 0.90 -16.04
C PHE A 60 -28.11 -0.12 -17.16
N SER A 61 -29.18 0.06 -17.94
CA SER A 61 -29.48 -0.83 -19.08
C SER A 61 -28.40 -0.70 -20.15
N LEU A 62 -27.65 -1.78 -20.40
CA LEU A 62 -26.57 -1.81 -21.39
C LEU A 62 -27.04 -1.44 -22.80
N LYS A 63 -28.32 -1.69 -23.12
CA LYS A 63 -28.91 -1.38 -24.43
C LYS A 63 -29.27 0.10 -24.57
N GLU A 64 -29.73 0.73 -23.49
CA GLU A 64 -30.21 2.11 -23.52
C GLU A 64 -29.08 3.10 -23.25
N ALA A 65 -28.16 2.77 -22.36
CA ALA A 65 -27.09 3.66 -21.93
C ALA A 65 -25.73 2.91 -21.86
N PRO A 66 -25.19 2.44 -23.01
CA PRO A 66 -23.96 1.65 -23.03
C PRO A 66 -22.74 2.42 -22.49
N ILE A 67 -22.65 3.72 -22.81
CA ILE A 67 -21.56 4.59 -22.35
C ILE A 67 -21.61 4.75 -20.83
N HIS A 68 -22.77 5.10 -20.28
CA HIS A 68 -22.99 5.22 -18.83
C HIS A 68 -22.69 3.89 -18.13
N THR A 69 -23.20 2.77 -18.63
CA THR A 69 -22.92 1.43 -18.07
C THR A 69 -21.41 1.15 -18.00
N PHE A 70 -20.67 1.47 -19.06
CA PHE A 70 -19.22 1.33 -19.07
C PHE A 70 -18.52 2.26 -18.07
N LEU A 71 -18.90 3.55 -18.03
CA LEU A 71 -18.31 4.51 -17.10
C LEU A 71 -18.55 4.12 -15.63
N ALA A 72 -19.75 3.66 -15.29
CA ALA A 72 -20.07 3.16 -13.95
C ALA A 72 -19.23 1.93 -13.59
N GLY A 73 -19.11 0.97 -14.51
CA GLY A 73 -18.28 -0.22 -14.31
C GLY A 73 -16.79 0.11 -14.14
N ALA A 74 -16.28 1.06 -14.93
CA ALA A 74 -14.90 1.54 -14.86
C ALA A 74 -14.61 2.26 -13.54
N LEU A 75 -15.54 3.13 -13.09
CA LEU A 75 -15.45 3.81 -11.79
C LEU A 75 -15.44 2.81 -10.64
N GLY A 76 -16.34 1.81 -10.68
CA GLY A 76 -16.38 0.75 -9.66
C GLY A 76 -15.11 -0.10 -9.63
N ALA A 77 -14.60 -0.50 -10.80
CA ALA A 77 -13.34 -1.25 -10.90
C ALA A 77 -12.16 -0.43 -10.38
N ASN A 78 -12.12 0.86 -10.71
CA ASN A 78 -11.07 1.76 -10.24
C ASN A 78 -11.15 2.01 -8.74
N PHE A 79 -12.35 2.10 -8.16
CA PHE A 79 -12.55 2.21 -6.71
C PHE A 79 -11.97 1.01 -5.96
N LEU A 80 -12.21 -0.21 -6.42
CA LEU A 80 -11.61 -1.41 -5.83
C LEU A 80 -10.08 -1.39 -5.93
N LEU A 81 -9.54 -0.97 -7.07
CA LEU A 81 -8.09 -0.84 -7.25
C LEU A 81 -7.46 0.24 -6.34
N LEU A 82 -8.17 1.36 -6.12
CA LEU A 82 -7.77 2.41 -5.19
C LEU A 82 -7.64 1.87 -3.76
N LEU A 83 -8.57 1.03 -3.30
CA LEU A 83 -8.49 0.41 -1.97
C LEU A 83 -7.26 -0.50 -1.82
N ILE A 84 -6.94 -1.27 -2.85
CA ILE A 84 -5.74 -2.12 -2.90
C ILE A 84 -4.47 -1.26 -2.78
N LEU A 85 -4.35 -0.20 -3.59
CA LEU A 85 -3.20 0.70 -3.54
C LEU A 85 -3.11 1.46 -2.21
N LEU A 86 -4.24 1.91 -1.67
CA LEU A 86 -4.30 2.58 -0.38
C LEU A 86 -3.76 1.68 0.73
N ARG A 87 -4.15 0.39 0.75
CA ARG A 87 -3.62 -0.58 1.71
C ARG A 87 -2.11 -0.74 1.60
N LEU A 88 -1.56 -0.80 0.38
CA LEU A 88 -0.12 -0.86 0.16
C LEU A 88 0.59 0.40 0.66
N VAL A 89 0.06 1.60 0.35
CA VAL A 89 0.60 2.88 0.81
C VAL A 89 0.62 2.94 2.34
N LEU A 90 -0.50 2.59 2.99
CA LEU A 90 -0.61 2.62 4.45
C LEU A 90 0.35 1.64 5.13
N GLY A 91 0.49 0.42 4.61
CA GLY A 91 1.41 -0.57 5.20
C GLY A 91 2.88 -0.14 5.09
N TRP A 92 3.29 0.40 3.92
CA TRP A 92 4.65 0.92 3.76
C TRP A 92 4.89 2.19 4.57
N ALA A 93 3.91 3.09 4.66
CA ALA A 93 4.02 4.29 5.47
C ALA A 93 4.18 3.95 6.96
N TYR A 94 3.42 2.97 7.46
CA TYR A 94 3.52 2.50 8.84
C TYR A 94 4.92 1.97 9.18
N VAL A 95 5.43 1.02 8.39
CA VAL A 95 6.77 0.47 8.64
C VAL A 95 7.87 1.53 8.43
N GLY A 96 7.69 2.40 7.43
CA GLY A 96 8.63 3.51 7.19
C GLY A 96 8.74 4.44 8.37
N ASP A 97 7.61 4.82 8.98
CA ASP A 97 7.58 5.62 10.20
C ASP A 97 8.30 4.90 11.36
N ARG A 98 8.05 3.60 11.56
CA ARG A 98 8.73 2.80 12.61
C ARG A 98 10.25 2.68 12.42
N LEU A 99 10.72 2.59 11.18
CA LEU A 99 12.16 2.62 10.88
C LEU A 99 12.77 3.98 11.28
N GLN A 100 12.09 5.08 10.99
CA GLN A 100 12.63 6.42 11.26
C GLN A 100 12.55 6.86 12.73
N ARG A 101 11.62 6.30 13.52
CA ARG A 101 11.46 6.61 14.94
C ARG A 101 12.68 6.20 15.77
N PRO A 102 13.15 7.06 16.70
CA PRO A 102 14.28 6.77 17.59
C PRO A 102 13.93 5.80 18.72
N THR A 103 12.64 5.66 19.06
CA THR A 103 12.14 4.77 20.09
C THR A 103 11.25 3.68 19.49
N VAL A 104 11.27 2.50 20.11
CA VAL A 104 10.42 1.36 19.78
C VAL A 104 9.62 0.99 21.03
N VAL A 105 8.31 1.03 20.92
CA VAL A 105 7.43 0.44 21.93
C VAL A 105 7.34 -1.06 21.66
N TYR A 106 7.53 -1.87 22.70
CA TYR A 106 7.50 -3.32 22.60
C TYR A 106 6.89 -3.96 23.85
N GLU A 107 6.35 -5.16 23.71
CA GLU A 107 5.76 -5.93 24.79
C GLU A 107 6.56 -7.23 24.99
N GLU A 108 7.03 -7.46 26.21
CA GLU A 108 7.57 -8.75 26.62
C GLU A 108 6.39 -9.61 27.10
N THR A 109 6.31 -10.87 26.66
CA THR A 109 5.19 -11.78 26.96
C THR A 109 4.80 -11.72 28.44
N GLY A 110 3.58 -11.25 28.75
CA GLY A 110 3.13 -11.08 30.14
C GLY A 110 1.84 -10.25 30.27
N TRP A 111 1.53 -9.88 31.52
CA TRP A 111 0.40 -9.00 31.89
C TRP A 111 0.84 -7.53 32.09
N TYR A 112 2.07 -7.19 31.70
CA TYR A 112 2.69 -5.89 31.94
C TYR A 112 2.50 -4.97 30.73
N ASP A 113 2.42 -3.67 31.00
CA ASP A 113 2.33 -2.63 29.97
C ASP A 113 3.55 -2.66 29.04
N GLY A 114 3.37 -2.16 27.81
CA GLY A 114 4.44 -2.02 26.84
C GLY A 114 5.60 -1.14 27.37
N GLN A 115 6.82 -1.54 27.05
CA GLN A 115 8.03 -0.80 27.37
C GLN A 115 8.50 0.01 26.16
N GLU A 116 9.21 1.11 26.40
CA GLU A 116 9.86 1.89 25.35
C GLU A 116 11.36 1.65 25.38
N TRP A 117 11.94 1.33 24.23
CA TRP A 117 13.37 1.17 24.05
C TRP A 117 13.93 2.19 23.05
N GLN A 118 15.00 2.89 23.44
CA GLN A 118 15.71 3.81 22.57
C GLN A 118 16.72 3.07 21.70
N LYS A 119 16.60 3.22 20.39
CA LYS A 119 17.52 2.60 19.42
C LYS A 119 18.93 3.21 19.56
N PRO A 120 19.99 2.39 19.59
CA PRO A 120 21.36 2.85 19.42
C PRO A 120 21.51 3.64 18.12
N GLU A 121 22.39 4.64 18.11
CA GLU A 121 22.60 5.49 16.92
C GLU A 121 22.97 4.69 15.67
N THR A 122 23.72 3.59 15.83
CA THR A 122 24.11 2.70 14.73
C THR A 122 22.92 1.98 14.10
N GLU A 123 21.98 1.48 14.91
CA GLU A 123 20.75 0.83 14.43
C GLU A 123 19.81 1.85 13.77
N LEU A 124 19.64 3.01 14.39
CA LEU A 124 18.80 4.08 13.83
C LEU A 124 19.36 4.61 12.50
N ALA A 125 20.68 4.75 12.38
CA ALA A 125 21.32 5.13 11.12
C ALA A 125 21.07 4.09 10.02
N GLN A 126 21.19 2.79 10.34
CA GLN A 126 20.87 1.70 9.42
C GLN A 126 19.41 1.76 8.96
N ASP A 127 18.46 1.87 9.88
CA ASP A 127 17.03 1.96 9.57
C ASP A 127 16.71 3.14 8.63
N ARG A 128 17.34 4.30 8.87
CA ARG A 128 17.16 5.50 8.04
C ARG A 128 17.76 5.35 6.63
N LEU A 129 18.85 4.61 6.48
CA LEU A 129 19.40 4.27 5.17
C LEU A 129 18.46 3.35 4.40
N ILE A 130 17.93 2.30 5.05
CA ILE A 130 16.93 1.40 4.45
C ILE A 130 15.68 2.19 4.03
N TYR A 131 15.18 3.06 4.90
CA TYR A 131 14.05 3.92 4.57
C TYR A 131 14.33 4.78 3.33
N THR A 132 15.49 5.44 3.28
CA THR A 132 15.81 6.40 2.22
C THR A 132 16.04 5.75 0.87
N TYR A 133 16.78 4.64 0.84
CA TYR A 133 17.24 4.02 -0.40
C TYR A 133 16.34 2.88 -0.88
N GLU A 134 15.62 2.19 0.00
CA GLU A 134 14.76 1.07 -0.37
C GLU A 134 13.26 1.40 -0.28
N LEU A 135 12.80 1.90 0.87
CA LEU A 135 11.35 2.06 1.11
C LEU A 135 10.78 3.32 0.43
N ARG A 136 11.45 4.47 0.56
CA ARG A 136 10.96 5.75 0.02
C ARG A 136 10.65 5.70 -1.48
N PRO A 137 11.49 5.10 -2.36
CA PRO A 137 11.17 4.97 -3.78
C PRO A 137 9.92 4.12 -4.05
N ILE A 138 9.70 3.08 -3.24
CA ILE A 138 8.49 2.24 -3.33
C ILE A 138 7.26 3.08 -2.96
N LEU A 139 7.32 3.79 -1.83
CA LEU A 139 6.21 4.60 -1.33
C LEU A 139 5.85 5.72 -2.31
N GLN A 140 6.84 6.44 -2.83
CA GLN A 140 6.62 7.51 -3.83
C GLN A 140 5.95 6.96 -5.09
N ARG A 141 6.40 5.81 -5.59
CA ARG A 141 5.80 5.18 -6.78
C ARG A 141 4.34 4.81 -6.54
N LEU A 142 4.02 4.25 -5.36
CA LEU A 142 2.64 3.91 -5.00
C LEU A 142 1.77 5.16 -4.86
N GLN A 143 2.26 6.22 -4.23
CA GLN A 143 1.54 7.50 -4.10
C GLN A 143 1.25 8.15 -5.45
N VAL A 144 2.23 8.17 -6.36
CA VAL A 144 2.03 8.68 -7.73
C VAL A 144 1.00 7.84 -8.48
N THR A 145 1.06 6.51 -8.33
CA THR A 145 0.08 5.61 -8.97
C THR A 145 -1.32 5.84 -8.41
N LEU A 146 -1.45 5.97 -7.08
CA LEU A 146 -2.71 6.27 -6.41
C LEU A 146 -3.29 7.59 -6.91
N LEU A 147 -2.48 8.65 -6.96
CA LEU A 147 -2.89 9.96 -7.47
C LEU A 147 -3.34 9.88 -8.94
N ALA A 148 -2.60 9.14 -9.78
CA ALA A 148 -2.99 8.94 -11.17
C ALA A 148 -4.35 8.25 -11.31
N LEU A 149 -4.65 7.24 -10.47
CA LEU A 149 -5.95 6.60 -10.46
C LEU A 149 -7.07 7.51 -9.94
N VAL A 150 -6.79 8.38 -8.96
CA VAL A 150 -7.76 9.38 -8.50
C VAL A 150 -8.08 10.36 -9.62
N ILE A 151 -7.07 10.88 -10.32
CA ILE A 151 -7.26 11.76 -11.48
C ILE A 151 -8.05 11.05 -12.58
N PHE A 152 -7.75 9.77 -12.83
CA PHE A 152 -8.50 8.96 -13.79
C PHE A 152 -9.98 8.81 -13.39
N SER A 153 -10.29 8.51 -12.12
CA SER A 153 -11.67 8.50 -11.61
C SER A 153 -12.38 9.84 -11.83
N LEU A 154 -11.71 10.95 -11.55
CA LEU A 154 -12.29 12.29 -11.78
C LEU A 154 -12.57 12.54 -13.25
N GLY A 155 -11.69 12.09 -14.15
CA GLY A 155 -11.92 12.14 -15.59
C GLY A 155 -13.13 11.32 -16.04
N LEU A 156 -13.32 10.11 -15.49
CA LEU A 156 -14.50 9.29 -15.76
C LEU A 156 -15.79 9.94 -15.24
N ALA A 157 -15.76 10.53 -14.04
CA ALA A 157 -16.90 11.23 -13.46
C ALA A 157 -17.25 12.51 -14.25
N LEU A 158 -16.24 13.22 -14.77
CA LEU A 158 -16.47 14.36 -15.65
C LEU A 158 -17.07 13.91 -16.98
N ALA A 159 -16.56 12.83 -17.58
CA ALA A 159 -17.12 12.27 -18.80
C ALA A 159 -18.59 11.84 -18.61
N TRP A 160 -18.91 11.25 -17.45
CA TRP A 160 -20.30 10.95 -17.07
C TRP A 160 -21.18 12.20 -17.05
N ALA A 161 -20.69 13.32 -16.52
CA ALA A 161 -21.47 14.54 -16.41
C ALA A 161 -21.69 15.26 -17.76
N LEU A 162 -20.88 14.95 -18.78
CA LEU A 162 -20.89 15.62 -20.08
C LEU A 162 -21.61 14.83 -21.19
N LEU A 163 -21.84 13.54 -21.00
CA LEU A 163 -22.42 12.61 -21.99
C LEU A 163 -23.84 12.20 -21.61
#